data_AF-M2MPE0-F1
#
_entry.id   AF-M2MPE0-F1
#
_cell.length_a   1.000
_cell.length_b   1.000
_cell.length_c   1.000
_cell.angle_alpha   90.00
_cell.angle_beta   90.00
_cell.angle_gamma   90.00
#
_symmetry.space_group_name_H-M   'P 1'
#
loop_
_entity.id
_entity.type
_entity.pdbx_description
1 polymer ?
#
loop_
_entity_poly.entity_id
_entity_poly.type
_entity_poly.pdbx_seq_one_letter_code
_entity_poly.pdbx_strand_id
1 'polypeptide(L)'
;MTNGYDSGYGSGGAHVSNKHEPTPDLLLQAFNQALRPYTDKVETLENEIADLRAYIDQLENQRNDVFAWIDKRGLRPDVPPSIAQQMDNASHASSTTHAAATLNAQLDRKITIVNFDLHRLQDDLNDSLPTPSFSACMLKFLPDISRLSSLPSGPRYAFDLLLKLGGNLNSHGGLENGDEDDLAERRAFYSKLDGAMVAVVRGRFSEEGESWGVQREIKRIEKTGAYLRNWGVEPYFPHTLEVMRDGIGSSGHGGHGSHGVHSGAQQSEQATAGGAAPDYQ
;
A
#
# COMPACT_ATOMS: atom_id res chain seq x y z
N MET A 1 51.74 -57.08 56.00
CA MET A 1 53.10 -57.51 55.60
C MET A 1 54.00 -56.29 55.66
N THR A 2 55.13 -56.44 56.35
CA THR A 2 56.37 -55.65 56.35
C THR A 2 56.38 -54.17 56.80
N ASN A 3 57.00 -54.00 57.97
CA ASN A 3 57.55 -52.80 58.59
C ASN A 3 58.59 -52.06 57.72
N GLY A 4 58.80 -50.79 58.05
CA GLY A 4 60.04 -50.06 57.76
C GLY A 4 60.09 -48.72 58.49
N TYR A 5 60.48 -48.74 59.78
CA TYR A 5 60.97 -47.56 60.49
C TYR A 5 62.33 -47.17 59.93
N ASP A 6 62.55 -45.89 59.62
CA ASP A 6 63.88 -45.30 59.70
C ASP A 6 63.78 -43.85 60.20
N SER A 7 64.61 -43.56 61.20
CA SER A 7 64.74 -42.29 61.88
C SER A 7 66.23 -42.06 62.07
N GLY A 8 66.79 -41.08 61.38
CA GLY A 8 68.22 -40.79 61.40
C GLY A 8 68.49 -39.32 61.10
N TYR A 9 68.92 -38.60 62.14
CA TYR A 9 69.33 -37.20 62.15
C TYR A 9 70.51 -36.91 61.21
N GLY A 10 70.52 -35.72 60.59
CA GLY A 10 71.65 -35.22 59.80
C GLY A 10 71.57 -33.73 59.47
N SER A 11 72.14 -32.93 60.36
CA SER A 11 72.40 -31.48 60.32
C SER A 11 72.77 -30.86 58.96
N GLY A 12 72.28 -29.63 58.73
CA GLY A 12 73.06 -28.59 58.05
C GLY A 12 72.49 -28.10 56.72
N GLY A 13 71.66 -27.05 56.77
CA GLY A 13 71.24 -26.34 55.56
C GLY A 13 70.36 -25.16 55.90
N ALA A 14 70.99 -24.02 56.19
CA ALA A 14 70.32 -22.74 56.37
C ALA A 14 69.56 -22.37 55.09
N HIS A 15 68.27 -22.71 55.01
CA HIS A 15 67.36 -22.11 54.06
C HIS A 15 66.59 -21.01 54.77
N VAL A 16 67.11 -19.81 54.55
CA VAL A 16 66.45 -18.52 54.71
C VAL A 16 64.98 -18.67 54.32
N SER A 17 64.12 -18.42 55.30
CA SER A 17 62.69 -18.21 55.10
C SER A 17 62.52 -17.01 54.17
N ASN A 18 62.55 -17.24 52.85
CA ASN A 18 62.05 -16.27 51.89
C ASN A 18 60.54 -16.22 52.07
N LYS A 19 60.10 -15.39 53.04
CA LYS A 19 58.83 -14.70 52.97
C LYS A 19 58.88 -13.87 51.69
N HIS A 20 58.52 -14.49 50.57
CA HIS A 20 57.97 -13.72 49.47
C HIS A 20 56.59 -13.26 49.95
N GLU A 21 56.56 -12.12 50.64
CA GLU A 21 55.38 -11.28 50.55
C GLU A 21 55.12 -11.08 49.05
N PRO A 22 53.90 -11.32 48.55
CA PRO A 22 53.58 -10.90 47.20
C PRO A 22 53.73 -9.39 47.24
N THR A 23 54.82 -8.86 46.68
CA THR A 23 54.97 -7.44 46.43
C THR A 23 53.66 -7.00 45.80
N PRO A 24 52.92 -6.06 46.42
CA PRO A 24 51.63 -5.67 45.90
C PRO A 24 51.86 -5.28 44.45
N ASP A 25 51.03 -5.84 43.56
CA ASP A 25 51.16 -5.66 42.13
C ASP A 25 50.84 -4.20 41.79
N LEU A 26 51.77 -3.30 42.10
CA LEU A 26 51.62 -1.85 42.08
C LEU A 26 51.36 -1.37 40.66
N LEU A 27 51.90 -2.09 39.66
CA LEU A 27 51.63 -1.85 38.26
C LEU A 27 50.19 -2.26 37.89
N LEU A 28 49.73 -3.44 38.33
CA LEU A 28 48.35 -3.86 38.11
C LEU A 28 47.36 -2.98 38.89
N GLN A 29 47.72 -2.53 40.10
CA GLN A 29 46.92 -1.61 40.89
C GLN A 29 46.84 -0.23 40.23
N ALA A 30 47.96 0.34 39.79
CA ALA A 30 47.99 1.61 39.06
C ALA A 30 47.25 1.52 37.71
N PHE A 31 47.38 0.39 37.00
CA PHE A 31 46.65 0.11 35.78
C PHE A 31 45.14 0.02 36.01
N ASN A 32 44.70 -0.74 37.02
CA ASN A 32 43.29 -0.83 37.40
C ASN A 32 42.73 0.53 37.85
N GLN A 33 43.53 1.33 38.55
CA GLN A 33 43.15 2.67 39.00
C GLN A 33 43.08 3.68 37.84
N ALA A 34 43.90 3.51 36.80
CA ALA A 34 43.84 4.29 35.57
C ALA A 34 42.69 3.86 34.64
N LEU A 35 42.30 2.58 34.66
CA LEU A 35 41.17 2.05 33.88
C LEU A 35 39.80 2.42 34.46
N ARG A 36 39.67 2.48 35.78
CA ARG A 36 38.41 2.85 36.48
C ARG A 36 37.63 4.00 35.83
N PRO A 37 38.20 5.20 35.61
CA PRO A 37 37.44 6.31 35.03
C PRO A 37 36.94 6.03 33.60
N TYR A 38 37.62 5.17 32.84
CA TYR A 38 37.15 4.74 31.52
C TYR A 38 36.06 3.70 31.62
N THR A 39 36.17 2.74 32.55
CA THR A 39 35.12 1.77 32.83
C THR A 39 33.84 2.45 33.32
N ASP A 40 33.95 3.39 34.27
CA ASP A 40 32.83 4.17 34.78
C ASP A 40 32.16 5.00 33.67
N LYS A 41 32.97 5.55 32.75
CA LYS A 41 32.46 6.27 31.57
C LYS A 41 31.74 5.34 30.59
N VAL A 42 32.26 4.13 30.37
CA VAL A 42 31.59 3.13 29.51
C VAL A 42 30.26 2.73 30.11
N GLU A 43 30.20 2.41 31.40
CA GLU A 43 28.94 2.06 32.10
C GLU A 43 27.93 3.22 32.04
N THR A 44 28.39 4.46 32.21
CA THR A 44 27.54 5.65 32.08
C THR A 44 26.97 5.78 30.67
N LEU A 45 27.79 5.61 29.64
CA LEU A 45 27.35 5.67 28.23
C LEU A 45 26.43 4.51 27.87
N GLU A 46 26.66 3.32 28.40
CA GLU A 46 25.79 2.16 28.19
C GLU A 46 24.40 2.39 28.80
N ASN A 47 24.34 2.98 30.01
CA ASN A 47 23.08 3.37 30.63
C ASN A 47 22.37 4.47 29.83
N GLU A 48 23.09 5.50 29.37
CA GLU A 48 22.52 6.57 28.53
C GLU A 48 21.97 6.01 27.20
N ILE A 49 22.69 5.07 26.56
CA ILE A 49 22.22 4.40 25.35
C ILE A 49 20.96 3.58 25.62
N ALA A 50 20.88 2.90 26.77
CA ALA A 50 19.70 2.12 27.16
C ALA A 50 18.48 3.04 27.36
N ASP A 51 18.65 4.16 28.04
CA ASP A 51 17.60 5.15 28.26
C ASP A 51 17.13 5.79 26.94
N LEU A 52 18.07 6.14 26.05
CA LEU A 52 17.75 6.67 24.73
C LEU A 52 16.97 5.66 23.88
N ARG A 53 17.32 4.37 23.93
CA ARG A 53 16.56 3.31 23.24
C ARG A 53 15.13 3.20 23.78
N ALA A 54 14.97 3.17 25.09
CA ALA A 54 13.65 3.12 25.72
C ALA A 54 12.79 4.34 25.35
N TYR A 55 13.40 5.52 25.26
CA TYR A 55 12.73 6.74 24.83
C TYR A 55 12.32 6.69 23.35
N ILE A 56 13.18 6.18 22.47
CA ILE A 56 12.84 5.95 21.06
C ILE A 56 11.65 5.01 20.94
N ASP A 57 11.67 3.87 21.65
CA ASP A 57 10.56 2.90 21.63
C ASP A 57 9.24 3.54 22.08
N GLN A 58 9.29 4.40 23.11
CA GLN A 58 8.12 5.16 23.56
C GLN A 58 7.59 6.11 22.48
N LEU A 59 8.46 6.84 21.80
CA LEU A 59 8.09 7.75 20.71
C LEU A 59 7.50 7.00 19.50
N GLU A 60 8.07 5.83 19.16
CA GLU A 60 7.55 5.00 18.08
C GLU A 60 6.15 4.46 18.39
N ASN A 61 5.91 4.05 19.64
CA ASN A 61 4.58 3.64 20.10
C ASN A 61 3.57 4.79 20.01
N GLN A 62 3.93 5.98 20.49
CA GLN A 62 3.07 7.17 20.37
C GLN A 62 2.77 7.53 18.91
N ARG A 63 3.77 7.44 18.03
CA ARG A 63 3.58 7.66 16.58
C ARG A 63 2.59 6.64 16.00
N ASN A 64 2.73 5.36 16.34
CA ASN A 64 1.84 4.31 15.85
C ASN A 64 0.39 4.52 16.34
N ASP A 65 0.21 4.95 17.59
CA ASP A 65 -1.11 5.30 18.14
C ASP A 65 -1.77 6.46 17.39
N VAL A 66 -0.99 7.50 17.06
CA VAL A 66 -1.47 8.62 16.24
C VAL A 66 -1.87 8.15 14.85
N PHE A 67 -1.06 7.31 14.19
CA PHE A 67 -1.38 6.77 12.86
C PHE A 67 -2.65 5.92 12.89
N ALA A 68 -2.80 5.05 13.89
CA ALA A 68 -4.01 4.26 14.08
C ALA A 68 -5.24 5.14 14.34
N TRP A 69 -5.08 6.23 15.10
CA TRP A 69 -6.15 7.19 15.33
C TRP A 69 -6.57 7.93 14.04
N ILE A 70 -5.61 8.35 13.22
CA ILE A 70 -5.86 8.97 11.90
C ILE A 70 -6.65 8.00 11.01
N ASP A 71 -6.20 6.75 10.93
CA ASP A 71 -6.86 5.72 10.11
C ASP A 71 -8.29 5.43 10.61
N LYS A 72 -8.49 5.31 11.92
CA LYS A 72 -9.81 5.11 12.53
C LYS A 72 -10.76 6.28 12.28
N ARG A 73 -10.23 7.51 12.19
CA ARG A 73 -11.02 8.72 11.92
C ARG A 73 -11.27 8.96 10.44
N GLY A 74 -10.64 8.22 9.54
CA GLY A 74 -10.81 8.42 8.11
C GLY A 74 -10.10 9.65 7.56
N LEU A 75 -9.07 10.12 8.25
CA LEU A 75 -8.40 11.39 7.98
C LEU A 75 -7.16 11.24 7.09
N ARG A 76 -6.82 10.04 6.62
CA ARG A 76 -5.61 9.79 5.84
C ARG A 76 -5.51 10.58 4.52
N PRO A 77 -6.62 10.97 3.85
CA PRO A 77 -6.55 11.90 2.72
C PRO A 77 -6.33 13.36 3.13
N ASP A 78 -6.65 13.73 4.39
CA ASP A 78 -6.57 15.12 4.86
C ASP A 78 -5.27 15.45 5.59
N VAL A 79 -4.44 14.44 5.88
CA VAL A 79 -3.16 14.69 6.58
C VAL A 79 -2.13 15.35 5.64
N PRO A 80 -1.22 16.17 6.18
CA PRO A 80 -0.12 16.73 5.40
C PRO A 80 0.70 15.66 4.64
N PRO A 81 1.27 15.99 3.46
CA PRO A 81 2.02 15.03 2.64
C PRO A 81 3.16 14.31 3.37
N SER A 82 3.84 14.98 4.31
CA SER A 82 4.91 14.38 5.11
C SER A 82 4.39 13.26 6.03
N ILE A 83 3.24 13.46 6.68
CA ILE A 83 2.60 12.44 7.54
C ILE A 83 2.03 11.32 6.68
N ALA A 84 1.39 11.67 5.56
CA ALA A 84 0.90 10.71 4.58
C ALA A 84 2.00 9.73 4.13
N GLN A 85 3.17 10.24 3.73
CA GLN A 85 4.32 9.44 3.32
C GLN A 85 4.81 8.54 4.46
N GLN A 86 4.90 9.05 5.70
CA GLN A 86 5.29 8.24 6.84
C GLN A 86 4.30 7.11 7.13
N MET A 87 2.99 7.37 7.04
CA MET A 87 1.96 6.36 7.24
C MET A 87 1.98 5.28 6.15
N ASP A 88 2.21 5.67 4.90
CA ASP A 88 2.32 4.76 3.77
C ASP A 88 3.56 3.86 3.91
N ASN A 89 4.71 4.46 4.27
CA ASN A 89 5.96 3.74 4.52
C ASN A 89 5.90 2.82 5.75
N ALA A 90 5.31 3.28 6.86
CA ALA A 90 5.19 2.50 8.09
C ALA A 90 4.31 1.26 7.89
N SER A 91 3.26 1.37 7.08
CA SER A 91 2.39 0.24 6.76
C SER A 91 3.14 -0.87 6.00
N HIS A 92 4.14 -0.52 5.18
CA HIS A 92 4.96 -1.53 4.48
C HIS A 92 5.68 -2.50 5.41
N ALA A 93 6.07 -2.07 6.61
CA ALA A 93 6.77 -2.91 7.56
C ALA A 93 5.88 -4.00 8.20
N SER A 94 4.57 -3.75 8.31
CA SER A 94 3.62 -4.66 8.98
C SER A 94 2.71 -5.41 8.00
N SER A 95 2.32 -4.79 6.89
CA SER A 95 1.53 -5.41 5.82
C SER A 95 1.62 -4.57 4.55
N THR A 96 2.18 -5.17 3.49
CA THR A 96 2.48 -4.49 2.23
C THR A 96 1.27 -3.84 1.55
N THR A 97 0.06 -4.34 1.79
CA THR A 97 -1.19 -3.85 1.16
C THR A 97 -2.08 -3.03 2.08
N HIS A 98 -1.75 -2.94 3.38
CA HIS A 98 -2.61 -2.30 4.38
C HIS A 98 -2.84 -0.81 4.13
N ALA A 99 -1.80 -0.08 3.71
CA ALA A 99 -1.91 1.34 3.37
C ALA A 99 -2.91 1.59 2.23
N ALA A 100 -2.79 0.82 1.14
CA ALA A 100 -3.64 0.94 -0.03
C ALA A 100 -5.11 0.61 0.31
N ALA A 101 -5.35 -0.50 1.02
CA ALA A 101 -6.70 -0.90 1.42
C ALA A 101 -7.36 0.15 2.34
N THR A 102 -6.61 0.67 3.31
CA THR A 102 -7.12 1.68 4.26
C THR A 102 -7.40 3.00 3.57
N LEU A 103 -6.48 3.49 2.73
CA LEU A 103 -6.67 4.73 1.96
C LEU A 103 -7.86 4.60 1.00
N ASN A 104 -7.98 3.46 0.30
CA ASN A 104 -9.11 3.18 -0.59
C ASN A 104 -10.45 3.25 0.16
N ALA A 105 -10.58 2.57 1.30
CA ALA A 105 -11.82 2.57 2.07
C ALA A 105 -12.23 3.98 2.52
N GLN A 106 -11.26 4.81 2.90
CA GLN A 106 -11.51 6.19 3.32
C GLN A 106 -11.90 7.08 2.13
N LEU A 107 -11.22 6.94 0.99
CA LEU A 107 -11.56 7.67 -0.24
C LEU A 107 -12.95 7.28 -0.77
N ASP A 108 -13.26 5.99 -0.81
CA ASP A 108 -14.57 5.50 -1.26
C ASP A 108 -15.71 6.07 -0.41
N ARG A 109 -15.52 6.08 0.92
CA ARG A 109 -16.47 6.69 1.86
C ARG A 109 -16.62 8.18 1.62
N LYS A 110 -15.52 8.92 1.46
CA LYS A 110 -15.56 10.36 1.19
C LYS A 110 -16.24 10.70 -0.13
N ILE A 111 -15.92 9.98 -1.20
CA ILE A 111 -16.57 10.14 -2.51
C ILE A 111 -18.07 9.91 -2.37
N THR A 112 -18.48 8.88 -1.63
CA THR A 112 -19.90 8.58 -1.38
C THR A 112 -20.59 9.72 -0.62
N ILE A 113 -19.97 10.22 0.44
CA ILE A 113 -20.51 11.33 1.24
C ILE A 113 -20.64 12.59 0.39
N VAL A 114 -19.59 12.99 -0.33
CA VAL A 114 -19.62 14.17 -1.19
C VAL A 114 -20.67 14.04 -2.28
N ASN A 115 -20.81 12.85 -2.90
CA ASN A 115 -21.84 12.63 -3.90
C ASN A 115 -23.25 12.77 -3.31
N PHE A 116 -23.47 12.21 -2.12
CA PHE A 116 -24.74 12.37 -1.40
C PHE A 116 -25.03 13.83 -1.05
N ASP A 117 -24.05 14.56 -0.52
CA ASP A 117 -24.19 15.96 -0.16
C ASP A 117 -24.48 16.85 -1.38
N LEU A 118 -23.89 16.54 -2.54
CA LEU A 118 -24.18 17.25 -3.79
C LEU A 118 -25.62 17.01 -4.26
N HIS A 119 -26.14 15.78 -4.19
CA HIS A 119 -27.54 15.51 -4.52
C HIS A 119 -28.50 16.13 -3.51
N ARG A 120 -28.17 16.08 -2.22
CA ARG A 120 -28.96 16.78 -1.20
C ARG A 120 -29.02 18.28 -1.44
N LEU A 121 -27.90 18.89 -1.84
CA LEU A 121 -27.86 20.31 -2.19
C LEU A 121 -28.74 20.62 -3.40
N GLN A 122 -28.83 19.72 -4.38
CA GLN A 122 -29.75 19.86 -5.52
C GLN A 122 -31.20 19.85 -5.06
N ASP A 123 -31.55 18.89 -4.21
CA ASP A 123 -32.89 18.77 -3.64
C ASP A 123 -33.26 20.04 -2.82
N ASP A 124 -32.33 20.52 -1.99
CA ASP A 124 -32.51 21.73 -1.17
C ASP A 124 -32.66 23.01 -2.03
N LEU A 125 -31.95 23.09 -3.16
CA LEU A 125 -32.07 24.19 -4.12
C LEU A 125 -33.31 24.07 -5.02
N ASN A 126 -33.96 22.90 -5.04
CA ASN A 126 -34.98 22.51 -6.01
C ASN A 126 -34.53 22.79 -7.46
N ASP A 127 -33.24 22.62 -7.72
CA ASP A 127 -32.57 22.88 -9.00
C ASP A 127 -31.35 21.97 -9.18
N SER A 128 -30.98 21.72 -10.42
CA SER A 128 -29.78 20.95 -10.75
C SER A 128 -28.52 21.79 -10.50
N LEU A 129 -27.50 21.19 -9.88
CA LEU A 129 -26.19 21.82 -9.79
C LEU A 129 -25.57 21.88 -11.19
N PRO A 130 -24.98 23.01 -11.60
CA PRO A 130 -24.23 23.08 -12.84
C PRO A 130 -23.16 21.99 -12.89
N THR A 131 -23.04 21.30 -14.02
CA THR A 131 -22.03 20.26 -14.24
C THR A 131 -20.61 20.71 -13.92
N PRO A 132 -20.16 21.95 -14.21
CA PRO A 132 -18.83 22.42 -13.78
C PRO A 132 -18.61 22.39 -12.26
N SER A 133 -19.65 22.67 -11.47
CA SER A 133 -19.57 22.63 -10.00
C SER A 133 -19.47 21.20 -9.49
N PHE A 134 -20.27 20.30 -10.07
CA PHE A 134 -20.24 18.88 -9.73
C PHE A 134 -18.90 18.24 -10.13
N SER A 135 -18.44 18.49 -11.37
CA SER A 135 -17.18 17.99 -11.91
C SER A 135 -16.00 18.46 -11.05
N ALA A 136 -15.96 19.74 -10.67
CA ALA A 136 -14.91 20.31 -9.84
C ALA A 136 -14.85 19.64 -8.45
N CYS A 137 -15.99 19.33 -7.84
CA CYS A 137 -16.03 18.60 -6.57
C CYS A 137 -15.48 17.18 -6.70
N MET A 138 -15.80 16.47 -7.78
CA MET A 138 -15.30 15.11 -8.02
C MET A 138 -13.81 15.09 -8.35
N LEU A 139 -13.30 16.07 -9.11
CA LEU A 139 -11.89 16.14 -9.50
C LEU A 139 -10.93 16.37 -8.32
N LYS A 140 -11.43 16.87 -7.18
CA LYS A 140 -10.63 17.04 -5.96
C LYS A 140 -10.05 15.72 -5.42
N PHE A 141 -10.63 14.58 -5.77
CA PHE A 141 -10.14 13.27 -5.35
C PHE A 141 -8.98 12.75 -6.20
N LEU A 142 -8.68 13.35 -7.36
CA LEU A 142 -7.64 12.84 -8.26
C LEU A 142 -6.24 12.77 -7.64
N PRO A 143 -5.76 13.77 -6.88
CA PRO A 143 -4.44 13.68 -6.24
C PRO A 143 -4.32 12.49 -5.27
N ASP A 144 -5.36 12.23 -4.48
CA ASP A 144 -5.36 11.12 -3.53
C ASP A 144 -5.53 9.76 -4.20
N ILE A 145 -6.31 9.68 -5.29
CA ILE A 145 -6.40 8.47 -6.13
C ILE A 145 -5.04 8.21 -6.81
N SER A 146 -4.34 9.25 -7.26
CA SER A 146 -2.99 9.12 -7.80
C SER A 146 -2.01 8.61 -6.75
N ARG A 147 -2.06 9.16 -5.52
CA ARG A 147 -1.28 8.62 -4.38
C ARG A 147 -1.62 7.16 -4.13
N LEU A 148 -2.91 6.81 -4.06
CA LEU A 148 -3.36 5.43 -3.88
C LEU A 148 -2.76 4.51 -4.95
N SER A 149 -2.77 4.93 -6.23
CA SER A 149 -2.22 4.13 -7.33
C SER A 149 -0.71 3.89 -7.23
N SER A 150 0.02 4.72 -6.49
CA SER A 150 1.46 4.55 -6.26
C SER A 150 1.80 3.59 -5.12
N LEU A 151 0.80 3.20 -4.32
CA LEU A 151 0.97 2.21 -3.26
C LEU A 151 0.88 0.80 -3.86
N PRO A 152 1.62 -0.18 -3.31
CA PRO A 152 1.47 -1.59 -3.65
C PRO A 152 0.02 -2.08 -3.55
N SER A 153 -0.47 -2.76 -4.60
CA SER A 153 -1.88 -3.18 -4.75
C SER A 153 -2.88 -2.02 -4.89
N GLY A 154 -2.39 -0.78 -4.91
CA GLY A 154 -3.15 0.44 -5.08
C GLY A 154 -3.76 0.66 -6.47
N PRO A 155 -3.08 0.32 -7.59
CA PRO A 155 -3.65 0.48 -8.93
C PRO A 155 -5.02 -0.18 -9.11
N ARG A 156 -5.22 -1.36 -8.52
CA ARG A 156 -6.52 -2.04 -8.52
C ARG A 156 -7.63 -1.19 -7.93
N TYR A 157 -7.39 -0.62 -6.76
CA TYR A 157 -8.37 0.20 -6.05
C TYR A 157 -8.60 1.54 -6.77
N ALA A 158 -7.51 2.18 -7.22
CA ALA A 158 -7.58 3.45 -7.95
C ALA A 158 -8.40 3.32 -9.23
N PHE A 159 -8.29 2.18 -9.94
CA PHE A 159 -9.07 1.91 -11.15
C PHE A 159 -10.57 1.99 -10.90
N ASP A 160 -11.05 1.31 -9.85
CA ASP A 160 -12.48 1.30 -9.50
C ASP A 160 -12.96 2.67 -9.02
N LEU A 161 -12.15 3.41 -8.26
CA LEU A 161 -12.50 4.77 -7.82
C LEU A 161 -12.61 5.75 -8.99
N LEU A 162 -11.73 5.69 -9.99
CA LEU A 162 -11.83 6.54 -11.18
C LEU A 162 -13.11 6.25 -11.98
N LEU A 163 -13.46 4.97 -12.15
CA LEU A 163 -14.73 4.60 -12.78
C LEU A 163 -15.93 5.05 -11.94
N LYS A 164 -15.85 5.02 -10.62
CA LYS A 164 -16.89 5.54 -9.71
C LYS A 164 -17.10 7.04 -9.91
N LEU A 165 -16.03 7.85 -10.00
CA LEU A 165 -16.14 9.28 -10.30
C LEU A 165 -16.83 9.54 -11.65
N GLY A 166 -16.48 8.75 -12.68
CA GLY A 166 -17.15 8.77 -13.97
C GLY A 166 -18.64 8.43 -13.85
N GLY A 167 -18.97 7.38 -13.12
CA GLY A 167 -20.34 6.94 -12.84
C GLY A 167 -21.18 8.00 -12.13
N ASN A 168 -20.62 8.66 -11.12
CA ASN A 168 -21.28 9.75 -10.39
C ASN A 168 -21.71 10.89 -11.33
N LEU A 169 -20.83 11.28 -12.27
CA LEU A 169 -21.18 12.31 -13.26
C LEU A 169 -22.22 11.81 -14.28
N ASN A 170 -22.17 10.53 -14.66
CA ASN A 170 -23.17 9.95 -15.56
C ASN A 170 -24.59 10.00 -14.96
N SER A 171 -24.70 9.86 -13.63
CA SER A 171 -25.96 9.99 -12.89
C SER A 171 -26.33 11.43 -12.53
N HIS A 172 -25.46 12.40 -12.79
CA HIS A 172 -25.70 13.81 -12.50
C HIS A 172 -26.38 14.53 -13.66
N GLY A 173 -27.41 15.33 -13.36
CA GLY A 173 -27.93 16.38 -14.25
C GLY A 173 -28.79 15.95 -15.45
N GLY A 174 -29.03 14.66 -15.69
CA GLY A 174 -29.82 14.19 -16.83
C GLY A 174 -29.14 14.46 -18.19
N LEU A 175 -28.86 13.40 -18.96
CA LEU A 175 -28.17 13.54 -20.25
C LEU A 175 -29.04 14.15 -21.36
N GLU A 176 -30.35 14.25 -21.13
CA GLU A 176 -31.34 14.64 -22.15
C GLU A 176 -31.43 16.17 -22.37
N ASN A 177 -30.90 16.97 -21.45
CA ASN A 177 -31.05 18.44 -21.42
C ASN A 177 -29.73 19.21 -21.48
N GLY A 178 -28.59 18.53 -21.69
CA GLY A 178 -27.28 19.20 -21.73
C GLY A 178 -27.13 20.09 -22.96
N ASP A 179 -26.84 21.37 -22.75
CA ASP A 179 -26.37 22.25 -23.82
C ASP A 179 -24.92 21.90 -24.20
N GLU A 180 -24.41 22.53 -25.27
CA GLU A 180 -23.03 22.26 -25.73
C GLU A 180 -21.97 22.57 -24.67
N ASP A 181 -22.25 23.52 -23.77
CA ASP A 181 -21.33 23.88 -22.68
C ASP A 181 -21.30 22.76 -21.61
N ASP A 182 -22.45 22.17 -21.26
CA ASP A 182 -22.54 20.99 -20.40
C ASP A 182 -21.79 19.79 -21.01
N LEU A 183 -22.02 19.53 -22.30
CA LEU A 183 -21.34 18.46 -23.01
C LEU A 183 -19.83 18.68 -23.08
N ALA A 184 -19.39 19.92 -23.31
CA ALA A 184 -17.98 20.28 -23.30
C ALA A 184 -17.33 20.04 -21.93
N GLU A 185 -18.02 20.41 -20.84
CA GLU A 185 -17.52 20.17 -19.48
C GLU A 185 -17.45 18.68 -19.15
N ARG A 186 -18.47 17.89 -19.56
CA ARG A 186 -18.44 16.43 -19.42
C ARG A 186 -17.25 15.82 -20.14
N ARG A 187 -17.01 16.20 -21.40
CA ARG A 187 -15.84 15.75 -22.18
C ARG A 187 -14.54 16.15 -21.48
N ALA A 188 -14.44 17.36 -20.96
CA ALA A 188 -13.26 17.83 -20.23
C ALA A 188 -13.01 17.01 -18.93
N PHE A 189 -14.07 16.67 -18.21
CA PHE A 189 -14.01 15.81 -17.04
C PHE A 189 -13.50 14.40 -17.39
N TYR A 190 -14.11 13.75 -18.39
CA TYR A 190 -13.66 12.40 -18.80
C TYR A 190 -12.24 12.41 -19.36
N SER A 191 -11.81 13.47 -20.05
CA SER A 191 -10.44 13.61 -20.52
C SER A 191 -9.42 13.63 -19.35
N LYS A 192 -9.75 14.34 -18.26
CA LYS A 192 -8.92 14.33 -17.03
C LYS A 192 -8.91 12.95 -16.37
N LEU A 193 -10.06 12.28 -16.29
CA LEU A 193 -10.13 10.91 -15.73
C LEU A 193 -9.35 9.92 -16.59
N ASP A 194 -9.44 10.02 -17.92
CA ASP A 194 -8.72 9.17 -18.88
C ASP A 194 -7.20 9.32 -18.71
N GLY A 195 -6.72 10.55 -18.60
CA GLY A 195 -5.30 10.82 -18.33
C GLY A 195 -4.81 10.18 -17.03
N ALA A 196 -5.60 10.28 -15.95
CA ALA A 196 -5.27 9.63 -14.67
C ALA A 196 -5.33 8.10 -14.76
N MET A 197 -6.32 7.57 -15.47
CA MET A 197 -6.56 6.14 -15.62
C MET A 197 -5.46 5.42 -16.39
N VAL A 198 -4.83 6.07 -17.38
CA VAL A 198 -3.69 5.51 -18.11
C VAL A 198 -2.55 5.10 -17.17
N ALA A 199 -2.18 5.95 -16.21
CA ALA A 199 -1.13 5.64 -15.25
C ALA A 199 -1.53 4.45 -14.35
N VAL A 200 -2.79 4.43 -13.91
CA VAL A 200 -3.36 3.35 -13.09
C VAL A 200 -3.35 2.00 -13.83
N VAL A 201 -3.80 1.97 -15.09
CA VAL A 201 -3.81 0.76 -15.91
C VAL A 201 -2.41 0.20 -16.11
N ARG A 202 -1.42 1.06 -16.37
CA ARG A 202 -0.01 0.64 -16.48
C ARG A 202 0.50 0.01 -15.18
N GLY A 203 0.22 0.65 -14.04
CA GLY A 203 0.54 0.09 -12.72
C GLY A 203 -0.14 -1.25 -12.49
N ARG A 204 -1.41 -1.39 -12.88
CA ARG A 204 -2.17 -2.62 -12.70
C ARG A 204 -1.65 -3.77 -13.55
N PHE A 205 -1.26 -3.53 -14.80
CA PHE A 205 -0.55 -4.54 -15.60
C PHE A 205 0.78 -4.94 -14.97
N SER A 206 1.52 -3.98 -14.39
CA SER A 206 2.79 -4.27 -13.72
C SER A 206 2.64 -5.17 -12.50
N GLU A 207 1.52 -5.06 -11.77
CA GLU A 207 1.28 -5.85 -10.54
C GLU A 207 0.51 -7.15 -10.79
N GLU A 208 -0.56 -7.11 -11.59
CA GLU A 208 -1.49 -8.24 -11.79
C GLU A 208 -1.22 -9.01 -13.10
N GLY A 209 -0.62 -8.38 -14.11
CA GLY A 209 -0.35 -8.97 -15.42
C GLY A 209 -1.59 -9.64 -16.05
N GLU A 210 -1.46 -10.93 -16.38
CA GLU A 210 -2.53 -11.72 -17.01
C GLU A 210 -3.70 -12.04 -16.07
N SER A 211 -3.49 -11.98 -14.75
CA SER A 211 -4.50 -12.38 -13.76
C SER A 211 -5.65 -11.38 -13.59
N TRP A 212 -5.45 -10.14 -14.06
CA TRP A 212 -6.44 -9.06 -13.94
C TRP A 212 -7.76 -9.38 -14.67
N GLY A 213 -7.69 -9.97 -15.88
CA GLY A 213 -8.89 -10.15 -16.70
C GLY A 213 -9.37 -8.86 -17.36
N VAL A 214 -8.42 -8.02 -17.80
CA VAL A 214 -8.61 -6.73 -18.50
C VAL A 214 -9.71 -6.72 -19.58
N GLN A 215 -9.91 -7.84 -20.29
CA GLN A 215 -10.96 -7.99 -21.30
C GLN A 215 -12.38 -7.70 -20.78
N ARG A 216 -12.66 -8.05 -19.52
CA ARG A 216 -13.96 -7.75 -18.90
C ARG A 216 -14.11 -6.25 -18.64
N GLU A 217 -13.04 -5.61 -18.21
CA GLU A 217 -13.02 -4.17 -17.94
C GLU A 217 -13.09 -3.34 -19.22
N ILE A 218 -12.42 -3.76 -20.31
CA ILE A 218 -12.58 -3.14 -21.65
C ILE A 218 -14.06 -3.14 -22.03
N LYS A 219 -14.72 -4.30 -21.98
CA LYS A 219 -16.15 -4.42 -22.32
C LYS A 219 -17.04 -3.56 -21.42
N ARG A 220 -16.70 -3.44 -20.13
CA ARG A 220 -17.42 -2.59 -19.18
C ARG A 220 -17.33 -1.11 -19.59
N ILE A 221 -16.13 -0.62 -19.90
CA ILE A 221 -15.90 0.77 -20.32
C ILE A 221 -16.58 1.05 -21.67
N GLU A 222 -16.43 0.16 -22.65
CA GLU A 222 -17.05 0.29 -23.97
C GLU A 222 -18.57 0.29 -23.89
N LYS A 223 -19.18 -0.55 -23.05
CA LYS A 223 -20.63 -0.56 -22.83
C LYS A 223 -21.12 0.79 -22.30
N THR A 224 -20.41 1.37 -21.34
CA THR A 224 -20.74 2.70 -20.82
C THR A 224 -20.53 3.78 -21.89
N GLY A 225 -19.42 3.73 -22.64
CA GLY A 225 -19.17 4.66 -23.74
C GLY A 225 -20.24 4.61 -24.83
N ALA A 226 -20.71 3.42 -25.20
CA ALA A 226 -21.79 3.24 -26.17
C ALA A 226 -23.13 3.85 -25.68
N TYR A 227 -23.43 3.71 -24.39
CA TYR A 227 -24.58 4.37 -23.78
C TYR A 227 -24.45 5.90 -23.84
N LEU A 228 -23.30 6.44 -23.46
CA LEU A 228 -23.03 7.88 -23.43
C LEU A 228 -22.99 8.52 -24.82
N ARG A 229 -22.55 7.77 -25.84
CA ARG A 229 -22.55 8.21 -27.24
C ARG A 229 -23.95 8.60 -27.72
N ASN A 230 -24.99 7.88 -27.29
CA ASN A 230 -26.38 8.22 -27.65
C ASN A 230 -26.79 9.61 -27.16
N TRP A 231 -26.02 10.19 -26.25
CA TRP A 231 -26.24 11.50 -25.62
C TRP A 231 -25.17 12.52 -26.00
N GLY A 232 -24.37 12.29 -27.05
CA GLY A 232 -23.35 13.25 -27.52
C GLY A 232 -22.09 13.35 -26.64
N VAL A 233 -21.97 12.49 -25.62
CA VAL A 233 -20.81 12.41 -24.73
C VAL A 233 -19.84 11.36 -25.28
N GLU A 234 -18.95 11.80 -26.16
CA GLU A 234 -17.89 11.00 -26.79
C GLU A 234 -16.62 11.84 -26.97
N PRO A 235 -15.40 11.28 -26.83
CA PRO A 235 -15.05 9.89 -26.45
C PRO A 235 -14.99 9.62 -24.94
N TYR A 236 -15.29 8.38 -24.54
CA TYR A 236 -15.24 7.90 -23.15
C TYR A 236 -14.01 6.99 -22.93
N PHE A 237 -13.00 7.50 -22.22
CA PHE A 237 -11.74 6.81 -21.91
C PHE A 237 -10.95 6.26 -23.13
N PRO A 238 -10.77 7.04 -24.22
CA PRO A 238 -10.12 6.54 -25.44
C PRO A 238 -8.66 6.08 -25.21
N HIS A 239 -7.85 6.84 -24.47
CA HIS A 239 -6.42 6.50 -24.28
C HIS A 239 -6.26 5.31 -23.33
N THR A 240 -7.11 5.23 -22.30
CA THR A 240 -7.17 4.08 -21.40
C THR A 240 -7.47 2.81 -22.18
N LEU A 241 -8.47 2.83 -23.07
CA LEU A 241 -8.83 1.67 -23.88
C LEU A 241 -7.70 1.23 -24.81
N GLU A 242 -6.97 2.17 -25.41
CA GLU A 242 -5.76 1.90 -26.20
C GLU A 242 -4.71 1.15 -25.35
N VAL A 243 -4.33 1.71 -24.20
CA VAL A 243 -3.34 1.10 -23.30
C VAL A 243 -3.79 -0.28 -22.79
N MET A 244 -5.08 -0.45 -22.48
CA MET A 244 -5.64 -1.74 -22.08
C MET A 244 -5.52 -2.79 -23.19
N ARG A 245 -5.79 -2.41 -24.44
CA ARG A 245 -5.67 -3.31 -25.61
C ARG A 245 -4.21 -3.67 -25.90
N ASP A 246 -3.30 -2.71 -25.81
CA ASP A 246 -1.87 -2.93 -26.07
C ASP A 246 -1.21 -3.81 -25.00
N GLY A 247 -1.63 -3.68 -23.74
CA GLY A 247 -1.14 -4.50 -22.62
C GLY A 247 -1.47 -5.99 -22.77
N ILE A 248 -2.57 -6.32 -23.46
CA ILE A 248 -2.94 -7.71 -23.79
C ILE A 248 -1.95 -8.31 -24.80
N GLY A 249 -1.54 -7.53 -25.82
CA GLY A 249 -0.61 -8.00 -26.86
C GLY A 249 0.83 -8.16 -26.38
N SER A 250 1.25 -7.31 -25.44
CA SER A 250 2.65 -7.29 -24.94
C SER A 250 2.96 -8.41 -23.93
N SER A 251 1.94 -9.01 -23.30
CA SER A 251 2.12 -10.10 -22.33
C SER A 251 2.32 -11.47 -23.00
N GLY A 252 2.11 -11.58 -24.33
CA GLY A 252 2.12 -12.84 -25.08
C GLY A 252 3.34 -13.11 -25.98
N HIS A 253 4.46 -12.40 -25.82
CA HIS A 253 5.63 -12.55 -26.71
C HIS A 253 6.97 -12.72 -25.96
N GLY A 254 7.02 -13.72 -25.08
CA GLY A 254 8.24 -14.14 -24.39
C GLY A 254 8.24 -15.63 -24.07
N GLY A 255 8.29 -16.50 -25.09
CA GLY A 255 8.30 -17.95 -24.89
C GLY A 255 8.68 -18.74 -26.15
N HIS A 256 9.98 -18.88 -26.39
CA HIS A 256 10.54 -19.84 -27.34
C HIS A 256 10.47 -21.24 -26.70
N GLY A 257 9.75 -22.19 -27.31
CA GLY A 257 9.57 -23.54 -26.74
C GLY A 257 8.94 -24.54 -27.72
N SER A 258 9.82 -25.30 -28.36
CA SER A 258 9.60 -26.43 -29.27
C SER A 258 8.62 -27.53 -28.81
N HIS A 259 8.07 -28.23 -29.82
CA HIS A 259 7.55 -29.61 -29.87
C HIS A 259 6.12 -29.94 -29.39
N GLY A 260 5.39 -30.63 -30.29
CA GLY A 260 4.36 -31.59 -29.89
C GLY A 260 3.23 -31.81 -30.89
N VAL A 261 3.52 -32.49 -32.01
CA VAL A 261 2.50 -33.08 -32.88
C VAL A 261 1.87 -34.29 -32.19
N HIS A 262 0.55 -34.32 -31.97
CA HIS A 262 -0.20 -35.59 -31.97
C HIS A 262 -1.70 -35.42 -32.26
N SER A 263 -2.23 -36.46 -32.88
CA SER A 263 -3.48 -36.61 -33.64
C SER A 263 -4.77 -36.77 -32.83
N GLY A 264 -5.88 -36.27 -33.42
CA GLY A 264 -7.08 -37.05 -33.77
C GLY A 264 -7.94 -37.69 -32.66
N ALA A 265 -9.24 -37.34 -32.62
CA ALA A 265 -10.37 -38.27 -32.80
C ALA A 265 -11.72 -37.63 -32.36
N GLN A 266 -12.76 -37.95 -33.13
CA GLN A 266 -14.18 -37.68 -32.89
C GLN A 266 -14.72 -38.48 -31.69
N GLN A 267 -15.72 -37.94 -30.97
CA GLN A 267 -17.07 -38.55 -30.85
C GLN A 267 -18.06 -37.73 -30.01
N SER A 268 -19.22 -37.50 -30.65
CA SER A 268 -20.63 -37.49 -30.19
C SER A 268 -21.06 -37.33 -28.72
N GLU A 269 -22.08 -36.45 -28.60
CA GLU A 269 -23.32 -36.54 -27.81
C GLU A 269 -23.28 -36.70 -26.29
N GLN A 270 -23.86 -35.73 -25.56
CA GLN A 270 -25.11 -35.98 -24.82
C GLN A 270 -25.79 -34.66 -24.39
N ALA A 271 -27.09 -34.58 -24.65
CA ALA A 271 -27.99 -33.54 -24.19
C ALA A 271 -28.57 -33.88 -22.81
N THR A 272 -28.72 -32.89 -21.93
CA THR A 272 -29.77 -32.86 -20.91
C THR A 272 -30.25 -31.43 -20.70
N ALA A 273 -31.57 -31.29 -20.77
CA ALA A 273 -32.34 -30.07 -20.57
C ALA A 273 -32.70 -29.87 -19.08
N GLY A 274 -33.08 -28.64 -18.74
CA GLY A 274 -34.06 -28.39 -17.69
C GLY A 274 -33.58 -27.52 -16.53
N GLY A 275 -34.11 -26.29 -16.44
CA GLY A 275 -33.96 -25.43 -15.26
C GLY A 275 -34.51 -24.03 -15.50
N ALA A 276 -35.83 -23.88 -15.30
CA ALA A 276 -36.59 -22.67 -15.53
C ALA A 276 -36.26 -21.51 -14.59
N ALA A 277 -36.52 -20.28 -15.06
CA ALA A 277 -36.43 -19.02 -14.33
C ALA A 277 -37.61 -18.84 -13.35
N PRO A 278 -37.42 -18.12 -12.22
CA PRO A 278 -38.52 -17.77 -11.32
C PRO A 278 -39.21 -16.46 -11.73
N ASP A 279 -40.54 -16.50 -11.79
CA ASP A 279 -41.43 -15.34 -11.78
C ASP A 279 -41.46 -14.73 -10.36
N TYR A 280 -41.41 -13.39 -10.30
CA TYR A 280 -41.70 -12.63 -9.09
C TYR A 280 -43.01 -11.86 -9.30
N GLN A 281 -44.01 -12.17 -8.47
CA GLN A 281 -45.11 -11.27 -8.13
C GLN A 281 -44.69 -10.35 -6.98
#